data_AF-A0A9E0CUE4-F1
#
_entry.id   AF-A0A9E0CUE4-F1
#
_cell.length_a   1.000
_cell.length_b   1.000
_cell.length_c   1.000
_cell.angle_alpha   90.00
_cell.angle_beta   90.00
_cell.angle_gamma   90.00
#
_symmetry.space_group_name_H-M   'P 1'
#
loop_
_entity.id
_entity.type
_entity.pdbx_description
1 polymer ?
#
loop_
_entity_poly.entity_id
_entity_poly.type
_entity_poly.pdbx_seq_one_letter_code
_entity_poly.pdbx_strand_id
1 'polypeptide(L)' 'PDRVHAFQGDGTTYVICKVGGRSLRACEFLAQHGVEVVNVAGGMVAWIDGGRPIVSGGQSL' A
#
# COMPACT_ATOMS: atom_id res chain seq x y z
N PRO A 1 -8.89 3.41 -12.09
CA PRO A 1 -7.73 3.27 -12.98
C PRO A 1 -7.07 4.61 -13.38
N ASP A 2 -7.72 5.76 -13.17
CA ASP A 2 -7.30 7.04 -13.78
C ASP A 2 -6.18 7.79 -13.04
N ARG A 3 -5.57 7.17 -12.01
CA ARG A 3 -4.60 7.80 -11.10
C ARG A 3 -3.27 7.04 -11.02
N VAL A 4 -2.88 6.34 -12.07
CA VAL A 4 -1.64 5.53 -12.13
C VAL A 4 -0.41 6.33 -11.70
N HIS A 5 -0.21 7.53 -12.26
CA HIS A 5 0.95 8.37 -11.97
C HIS A 5 0.95 8.98 -10.57
N ALA A 6 -0.16 8.92 -9.82
CA ALA A 6 -0.19 9.39 -8.44
C ALA A 6 0.68 8.55 -7.50
N PHE A 7 1.13 7.36 -7.94
CA PHE A 7 2.02 6.48 -7.20
C PHE A 7 3.51 6.71 -7.53
N GLN A 8 3.83 7.61 -8.46
CA GLN A 8 5.20 8.05 -8.73
C GLN A 8 5.52 9.25 -7.83
N GLY A 9 6.54 9.13 -7.00
CA GLY A 9 6.98 10.18 -6.10
C GLY A 9 8.49 10.10 -5.87
N ASP A 10 9.01 11.03 -5.09
CA ASP A 10 10.42 11.02 -4.71
C ASP A 10 10.68 9.88 -3.72
N GLY A 11 11.25 8.78 -4.23
CA GLY A 11 11.61 7.59 -3.45
C GLY A 11 10.67 6.40 -3.66
N THR A 12 10.80 5.39 -2.80
CA THR A 12 10.04 4.14 -2.92
C THR A 12 8.62 4.30 -2.41
N THR A 13 7.65 4.11 -3.30
CA THR A 13 6.22 4.05 -2.93
C THR A 13 5.87 2.64 -2.44
N TYR A 14 5.45 2.54 -1.17
CA TYR A 14 4.95 1.30 -0.57
C TYR A 14 3.41 1.26 -0.60
N VAL A 15 2.84 0.14 -1.02
CA VAL A 15 1.39 -0.08 -1.07
C VAL A 15 1.01 -1.19 -0.11
N ILE A 16 0.04 -0.93 0.75
CA ILE A 16 -0.36 -1.83 1.83
C ILE A 16 -1.89 -1.95 1.90
N CYS A 17 -2.39 -3.15 2.16
CA CYS A 17 -3.79 -3.40 2.52
C CYS A 17 -3.87 -4.32 3.74
N LYS A 18 -5.07 -4.76 4.16
CA LYS A 18 -5.23 -5.59 5.38
C LYS A 18 -4.28 -6.80 5.46
N VAL A 19 -4.24 -7.64 4.42
CA VAL A 19 -3.47 -8.92 4.39
C VAL A 19 -2.57 -9.06 3.14
N GLY A 20 -2.40 -7.99 2.36
CA GLY A 20 -1.53 -7.96 1.17
C GLY A 20 -2.20 -8.27 -0.18
N GLY A 21 -3.30 -9.03 -0.25
CA GLY A 21 -3.86 -9.47 -1.54
C GLY A 21 -4.39 -8.35 -2.46
N ARG A 22 -5.01 -7.30 -1.91
CA ARG A 22 -5.52 -6.16 -2.70
C ARG A 22 -4.38 -5.25 -3.17
N SER A 23 -3.39 -5.02 -2.31
CA SER A 23 -2.21 -4.21 -2.64
C SER A 23 -1.33 -4.91 -3.67
N LEU A 24 -1.19 -6.24 -3.61
CA LEU A 24 -0.48 -7.01 -4.64
C LEU A 24 -1.10 -6.82 -6.03
N ARG A 25 -2.43 -6.98 -6.16
CA ARG A 25 -3.13 -6.74 -7.43
C ARG A 25 -2.95 -5.31 -7.93
N ALA A 26 -2.93 -4.33 -7.02
CA ALA A 26 -2.66 -2.95 -7.37
C ALA A 26 -1.22 -2.75 -7.88
N CYS A 27 -0.23 -3.37 -7.22
CA CYS A 27 1.16 -3.35 -7.68
C CYS A 27 1.33 -4.01 -9.06
N GLU A 28 0.69 -5.16 -9.30
CA GLU A 28 0.69 -5.82 -10.61
C GLU A 28 0.09 -4.92 -11.70
N PHE A 29 -1.04 -4.28 -11.41
CA PHE A 29 -1.66 -3.32 -12.33
C PHE A 29 -0.77 -2.10 -12.60
N LEU A 30 -0.14 -1.54 -11.57
CA LEU A 30 0.75 -0.38 -11.70
C LEU A 30 2.03 -0.73 -12.49
N ALA A 31 2.58 -1.93 -12.27
CA ALA A 31 3.74 -2.42 -13.01
C ALA A 31 3.44 -2.54 -14.52
N GLN A 32 2.24 -2.96 -14.90
CA GLN A 32 1.79 -2.97 -16.31
C GLN A 32 1.77 -1.58 -16.95
N HIS A 33 1.75 -0.51 -16.15
CA HIS A 33 1.78 0.88 -16.62
C HIS A 33 3.14 1.56 -16.36
N GLY A 34 4.19 0.79 -16.08
CA GLY A 34 5.54 1.32 -15.86
C GLY A 34 5.71 2.08 -14.55
N VAL A 35 4.83 1.85 -13.56
CA VAL A 35 4.96 2.46 -12.23
C VAL A 35 5.49 1.42 -11.24
N GLU A 36 6.70 1.67 -10.74
CA GLU A 36 7.36 0.80 -9.76
C GLU A 36 6.88 1.12 -8.34
N VAL A 37 6.33 0.11 -7.68
CA VAL A 37 5.83 0.19 -6.30
C VAL A 37 6.14 -1.11 -5.54
N VAL A 38 6.22 -1.03 -4.21
CA VAL A 38 6.51 -2.19 -3.35
C VAL A 38 5.26 -2.59 -2.58
N ASN A 39 4.82 -3.84 -2.74
CA ASN A 39 3.76 -4.42 -1.90
C ASN A 39 4.31 -4.80 -0.53
N VAL A 40 3.68 -4.34 0.56
CA VAL A 40 4.06 -4.73 1.92
C VAL A 40 3.52 -6.14 2.24
N ALA A 41 4.43 -7.11 2.40
CA ALA A 41 4.09 -8.49 2.72
C ALA A 41 3.35 -8.60 4.07
N GLY A 42 2.34 -9.48 4.14
CA GLY A 42 1.49 -9.66 5.32
C GLY A 42 0.50 -8.52 5.61
N GLY A 43 0.63 -7.39 4.90
CA GLY A 43 -0.26 -6.26 5.02
C GLY A 43 -0.27 -5.60 6.41
N MET A 44 -1.35 -4.88 6.72
CA MET A 44 -1.54 -4.24 8.01
C MET A 44 -1.52 -5.23 9.18
N VAL A 45 -1.94 -6.48 8.98
CA VAL A 45 -1.88 -7.50 10.04
C VAL A 45 -0.44 -7.73 10.48
N ALA A 46 0.50 -7.98 9.56
CA ALA A 46 1.91 -8.14 9.90
C ALA A 46 2.55 -6.84 10.40
N TRP A 47 2.07 -5.67 9.93
CA TRP A 47 2.50 -4.38 10.45
C TRP A 47 2.15 -4.21 11.93
N ILE A 48 0.91 -4.52 12.31
CA ILE A 48 0.42 -4.50 13.70
C ILE A 48 1.17 -5.52 14.55
N ASP A 49 1.27 -6.76 14.07
CA ASP A 49 1.93 -7.87 14.79
C ASP A 49 3.41 -7.57 15.06
N GLY A 50 4.07 -6.88 14.11
CA GLY A 50 5.43 -6.37 14.28
C GLY A 50 5.56 -5.16 15.22
N GLY A 51 4.50 -4.72 15.90
CA GLY A 51 4.51 -3.62 16.86
C GLY A 51 4.78 -2.24 16.24
N ARG A 52 4.56 -2.08 14.94
CA ARG A 52 4.83 -0.82 14.24
C ARG A 52 3.74 0.21 14.56
N PRO A 53 4.09 1.52 14.58
CA PRO A 53 3.14 2.56 14.95
C PRO A 53 1.97 2.64 13.97
N ILE A 54 0.79 2.94 14.50
CA ILE A 54 -0.44 3.13 13.74
C ILE A 54 -1.12 4.37 14.26
N VAL A 55 -1.63 5.18 13.34
CA VAL A 55 -2.56 6.25 13.65
C VAL A 55 -3.92 5.80 13.13
N SER A 56 -4.86 5.59 14.05
CA SER A 56 -6.26 5.32 13.70
C SER A 56 -7.05 6.59 13.93
N GLY A 57 -7.65 7.14 12.88
CA GLY A 57 -8.64 8.20 13.04
C GLY A 57 -9.91 7.59 13.61
N GLY A 58 -10.19 7.84 14.89
CA GLY A 58 -11.56 7.77 15.37
C GLY A 58 -12.34 8.88 14.66
N GLN A 59 -13.26 8.53 13.76
CA GLN A 59 -14.37 9.44 13.50
C GLN A 59 -15.19 9.48 14.79
N SER A 60 -14.87 10.41 15.68
CA SER A 60 -15.88 10.99 16.54
C SER A 60 -16.79 11.81 15.62
N LEU A 61 -18.09 11.52 15.72
CA LEU A 61 -19.19 12.23 15.05
C LEU A 61 -19.04 13.75 15.15
#